data_AF-A0A7X2MTF2-F1
#
_entry.id   AF-A0A7X2MTF2-F1
#
_cell.length_a   1.000
_cell.length_b   1.000
_cell.length_c   1.000
_cell.angle_alpha   90.00
_cell.angle_beta   90.00
_cell.angle_gamma   90.00
#
_symmetry.space_group_name_H-M   'P 1'
#
loop_
_entity.id
_entity.type
_entity.pdbx_description
1 polymer ?
#
loop_
_entity_poly.entity_id
_entity_poly.type
_entity_poly.pdbx_seq_one_letter_code
_entity_poly.pdbx_strand_id
1 'polypeptide(L)'
;VRQDHFSRFAGRVGLFNNQAGDRLLQQADLIVTIGYSPVEYEPAMWNSGNATLIHIDVIPAETDNRYLPDAELVGDIAATVRKLAARITAPLQLTPEAATILEDRQQQRKLLAMQGASLNQFALHPLRIVRAMQDIINSDVSLTVDMGSFHIWI
;
A
#
# COMPACT_ATOMS: atom_id res chain seq x y z
N VAL A 1 3.64 -6.30 5.24
CA VAL A 1 4.42 -5.25 5.95
C VAL A 1 3.46 -4.42 6.79
N ARG A 2 3.71 -4.25 8.10
CA ARG A 2 2.92 -3.34 8.97
C ARG A 2 3.59 -1.95 8.98
N GLN A 3 2.82 -0.88 9.18
CA GLN A 3 3.33 0.49 9.31
C GLN A 3 4.49 0.60 10.32
N ASP A 4 4.42 -0.21 11.38
CA ASP A 4 5.36 -0.16 12.51
C ASP A 4 6.78 -0.61 12.08
N HIS A 5 6.89 -1.29 10.94
CA HIS A 5 8.17 -1.70 10.33
C HIS A 5 8.63 -0.74 9.22
N PHE A 6 7.78 0.19 8.77
CA PHE A 6 8.12 1.13 7.70
C PHE A 6 7.30 2.42 7.81
N SER A 7 7.95 3.49 8.28
CA SER A 7 7.30 4.78 8.56
C SER A 7 6.65 5.42 7.32
N ARG A 8 7.17 5.13 6.13
CA ARG A 8 6.67 5.63 4.83
C ARG A 8 5.61 4.73 4.19
N PHE A 9 5.04 3.79 4.93
CA PHE A 9 3.96 2.95 4.41
C PHE A 9 2.67 3.78 4.23
N ALA A 10 2.13 3.78 3.00
CA ALA A 10 0.97 4.59 2.62
C ALA A 10 -0.38 3.85 2.71
N GLY A 11 -0.36 2.59 3.14
CA GLY A 11 -1.55 1.74 3.16
C GLY A 11 -1.63 0.79 1.97
N ARG A 12 -2.74 0.06 1.91
CA ARG A 12 -3.07 -0.81 0.78
C ARG A 12 -3.94 -0.03 -0.18
N VAL A 13 -3.71 -0.21 -1.47
CA VAL A 13 -4.59 0.23 -2.57
C VAL A 13 -5.38 -0.97 -3.09
N GLY A 14 -6.47 -0.76 -3.82
CA GLY A 14 -7.24 -1.86 -4.43
C GLY A 14 -8.75 -1.77 -4.26
N LEU A 15 -9.23 -1.24 -3.14
CA LEU A 15 -10.67 -1.21 -2.83
C LEU A 15 -11.26 0.21 -2.87
N PHE A 16 -10.51 1.20 -2.42
CA PHE A 16 -10.91 2.61 -2.43
C PHE A 16 -9.83 3.42 -3.13
N ASN A 17 -10.24 4.38 -3.96
CA ASN A 17 -9.35 5.28 -4.71
C ASN A 17 -9.06 6.59 -3.95
N ASN A 18 -9.16 6.57 -2.63
CA ASN A 18 -9.01 7.74 -1.75
C ASN A 18 -7.97 7.52 -0.66
N GLN A 19 -7.16 6.47 -0.76
CA GLN A 19 -6.14 6.19 0.22
C GLN A 19 -4.93 7.09 -0.01
N ALA A 20 -4.09 7.22 1.03
CA ALA A 20 -2.82 7.92 0.90
C ALA A 20 -1.94 7.31 -0.20
N GLY A 21 -2.03 5.99 -0.43
CA GLY A 21 -1.38 5.31 -1.56
C GLY A 21 -1.81 5.86 -2.92
N ASP A 22 -3.12 6.02 -3.17
CA ASP A 22 -3.60 6.58 -4.45
C ASP A 22 -3.15 8.03 -4.64
N ARG A 23 -3.19 8.85 -3.57
CA ARG A 23 -2.69 10.24 -3.63
C ARG A 23 -1.19 10.29 -3.97
N LEU A 24 -0.38 9.40 -3.41
CA LEU A 24 1.04 9.34 -3.72
C LEU A 24 1.29 8.83 -5.15
N LEU A 25 0.54 7.84 -5.62
CA LEU A 25 0.64 7.35 -7.00
C LEU A 25 0.28 8.43 -8.03
N GLN A 26 -0.74 9.24 -7.73
CA GLN A 26 -1.13 10.36 -8.60
C GLN A 26 -0.08 11.47 -8.68
N GLN A 27 0.69 11.69 -7.60
CA GLN A 27 1.73 12.71 -7.54
C GLN A 27 3.11 12.21 -7.98
N ALA A 28 3.27 10.90 -8.17
CA ALA A 28 4.54 10.32 -8.52
C ALA A 28 4.98 10.74 -9.92
N ASP A 29 6.28 11.02 -10.06
CA ASP A 29 7.00 11.15 -11.32
C ASP A 29 7.71 9.85 -11.72
N LEU A 30 7.90 8.94 -10.77
CA LEU A 30 8.46 7.59 -10.95
C LEU A 30 7.66 6.58 -10.12
N ILE A 31 7.18 5.52 -10.79
CA ILE A 31 6.49 4.40 -10.16
C ILE A 31 7.31 3.13 -10.43
N VAL A 32 7.75 2.47 -9.36
CA VAL A 32 8.42 1.16 -9.43
C VAL A 32 7.49 0.11 -8.86
N THR A 33 7.03 -0.79 -9.72
CA THR A 33 6.19 -1.93 -9.34
C THR A 33 7.05 -3.16 -9.13
N ILE A 34 6.71 -3.98 -8.14
CA ILE A 34 7.48 -5.17 -7.74
C ILE A 34 6.53 -6.36 -7.57
N GLY A 35 6.63 -7.37 -8.44
CA GLY A 35 5.78 -8.55 -8.42
C GLY A 35 4.29 -8.24 -8.58
N TYR A 36 3.97 -7.20 -9.34
CA TYR A 36 2.61 -6.68 -9.50
C TYR A 36 1.99 -7.20 -10.80
N SER A 37 0.74 -7.67 -10.72
CA SER A 37 -0.11 -7.94 -11.87
C SER A 37 -1.32 -7.00 -11.91
N PRO A 38 -1.73 -6.51 -13.11
CA PRO A 38 -2.96 -5.73 -13.29
C PRO A 38 -4.24 -6.33 -12.70
N VAL A 39 -4.29 -7.66 -12.51
CA VAL A 39 -5.44 -8.36 -11.89
C VAL A 39 -5.62 -8.00 -10.40
N GLU A 40 -4.57 -7.58 -9.72
CA GLU A 40 -4.61 -7.25 -8.28
C GLU A 40 -5.25 -5.89 -8.02
N TYR A 41 -4.98 -4.92 -8.91
CA TYR A 41 -5.58 -3.60 -8.87
C TYR A 41 -5.47 -2.95 -10.25
N GLU A 42 -6.61 -2.61 -10.85
CA GLU A 42 -6.68 -2.14 -12.24
C GLU A 42 -5.81 -0.88 -12.47
N PRO A 43 -4.86 -0.91 -13.44
CA PRO A 43 -3.97 0.22 -13.73
C PRO A 43 -4.68 1.54 -14.01
N ALA A 44 -5.88 1.49 -14.62
CA ALA A 44 -6.70 2.67 -14.88
C ALA A 44 -7.11 3.44 -13.62
N MET A 45 -7.12 2.78 -12.46
CA MET A 45 -7.52 3.38 -11.18
C MET A 45 -6.41 4.21 -10.53
N TRP A 46 -5.14 3.96 -10.88
CA TRP A 46 -4.00 4.58 -10.22
C TRP A 46 -2.96 5.20 -11.15
N ASN A 47 -2.81 4.70 -12.38
CA ASN A 47 -1.80 5.21 -13.31
C ASN A 47 -2.33 6.43 -14.08
N SER A 48 -1.82 7.61 -13.71
CA SER A 48 -2.13 8.87 -14.38
C SER A 48 -1.52 8.98 -15.78
N GLY A 49 -0.51 8.16 -16.09
CA GLY A 49 0.24 8.18 -17.36
C GLY A 49 1.34 9.24 -17.42
N ASN A 50 1.58 9.98 -16.33
CA ASN A 50 2.58 11.05 -16.27
C ASN A 50 3.92 10.60 -15.67
N ALA A 51 3.92 9.49 -14.93
CA ALA A 51 5.09 8.98 -14.24
C ALA A 51 5.86 8.01 -15.14
N THR A 52 7.20 8.00 -15.00
CA THR A 52 8.01 6.89 -15.52
C THR A 52 7.62 5.61 -14.80
N LEU A 53 7.34 4.54 -15.53
CA LEU A 53 6.89 3.26 -15.00
C LEU A 53 7.98 2.20 -15.16
N ILE A 54 8.46 1.66 -14.03
CA ILE A 54 9.40 0.53 -13.99
C ILE A 54 8.67 -0.70 -13.47
N HIS A 55 8.78 -1.80 -14.20
CA HIS A 55 8.25 -3.10 -13.83
C HIS A 55 9.36 -4.05 -13.39
N ILE A 56 9.26 -4.61 -12.19
CA ILE A 56 10.18 -5.62 -11.66
C ILE A 56 9.39 -6.87 -11.32
N ASP A 57 9.61 -7.96 -12.06
CA ASP A 57 8.94 -9.23 -11.79
C ASP A 57 9.75 -10.41 -12.35
N VAL A 58 9.34 -11.64 -12.03
CA VAL A 58 9.90 -12.89 -12.58
C VAL A 58 9.42 -13.16 -14.00
N ILE A 59 8.35 -12.50 -14.44
CA ILE A 59 7.78 -12.57 -15.79
C ILE A 59 7.71 -11.15 -16.40
N PRO A 60 7.62 -11.03 -17.73
CA PRO A 60 7.37 -9.74 -18.38
C PRO A 60 6.00 -9.16 -18.03
N ALA A 61 5.86 -7.84 -18.15
CA ALA A 61 4.60 -7.16 -17.88
C ALA A 61 3.49 -7.58 -18.85
N GLU A 62 2.28 -7.81 -18.33
CA GLU A 62 1.09 -7.93 -19.16
C GLU A 62 0.72 -6.56 -19.75
N THR A 63 0.53 -6.51 -21.07
CA THR A 63 0.22 -5.25 -21.76
C THR A 63 -1.21 -4.82 -21.46
N ASP A 64 -1.36 -3.65 -20.85
CA ASP A 64 -2.63 -2.97 -20.64
C ASP A 64 -2.53 -1.51 -21.12
N ASN A 65 -3.64 -0.91 -21.55
CA ASN A 65 -3.66 0.48 -22.04
C ASN A 65 -3.15 1.49 -21.01
N ARG A 66 -3.24 1.17 -19.72
CA ARG A 66 -2.79 1.99 -18.59
C ARG A 66 -1.60 1.37 -17.86
N TYR A 67 -0.97 0.33 -18.40
CA TYR A 67 0.21 -0.29 -17.84
C TYR A 67 1.21 -0.64 -18.95
N LEU A 68 1.99 0.38 -19.31
CA LEU A 68 3.03 0.30 -20.33
C LEU A 68 4.36 0.72 -19.68
N PRO A 69 5.15 -0.24 -19.15
CA PRO A 69 6.41 0.08 -18.49
C PRO A 69 7.42 0.71 -19.46
N ASP A 70 8.08 1.78 -19.04
CA ASP A 70 9.22 2.37 -19.75
C ASP A 70 10.47 1.50 -19.64
N ALA A 71 10.57 0.71 -18.57
CA ALA A 71 11.63 -0.28 -18.38
C ALA A 71 11.12 -1.52 -17.63
N GLU A 72 11.60 -2.68 -18.06
CA GLU A 72 11.30 -3.98 -17.45
C GLU A 72 12.58 -4.63 -16.91
N LEU A 73 12.55 -5.07 -15.66
CA LEU A 73 13.62 -5.80 -14.99
C LEU A 73 13.14 -7.22 -14.67
N VAL A 74 13.14 -8.07 -15.69
CA VAL A 74 12.62 -9.44 -15.60
C VAL A 74 13.68 -10.41 -15.03
N GLY A 75 13.36 -11.10 -13.93
CA GLY A 75 14.21 -12.10 -13.29
C GLY A 75 13.96 -12.29 -11.81
N ASP A 76 14.92 -12.83 -11.07
CA ASP A 76 14.81 -13.02 -9.62
C ASP A 76 14.62 -11.67 -8.89
N ILE A 77 13.41 -11.43 -8.37
CA ILE A 77 13.03 -10.18 -7.70
C ILE A 77 14.02 -9.85 -6.57
N ALA A 78 14.38 -10.83 -5.74
CA ALA A 78 15.25 -10.61 -4.59
C ALA A 78 16.66 -10.16 -5.01
N ALA A 79 17.24 -10.76 -6.06
CA ALA A 79 18.53 -10.36 -6.61
C ALA A 79 18.46 -8.98 -7.27
N THR A 80 17.39 -8.68 -8.02
CA THR A 80 17.19 -7.38 -8.67
C THR A 80 17.08 -6.26 -7.64
N VAL A 81 16.23 -6.42 -6.62
CA VAL A 81 16.07 -5.44 -5.54
C VAL A 81 17.38 -5.24 -4.77
N ARG A 82 18.13 -6.31 -4.49
CA ARG A 82 19.45 -6.21 -3.83
C ARG A 82 20.46 -5.42 -4.67
N LYS A 83 20.53 -5.67 -5.98
CA LYS A 83 21.41 -4.94 -6.91
C LYS A 83 21.02 -3.47 -7.01
N LEU A 84 19.72 -3.17 -7.04
CA LEU A 84 19.21 -1.80 -7.06
C LEU A 84 19.56 -1.07 -5.75
N ALA A 85 19.29 -1.69 -4.60
CA ALA A 85 19.61 -1.13 -3.28
C ALA A 85 21.10 -0.80 -3.13
N ALA A 86 22.00 -1.66 -3.64
CA ALA A 86 23.45 -1.42 -3.61
C ALA A 86 23.90 -0.19 -4.44
N ARG A 87 23.06 0.31 -5.35
CA ARG A 87 23.33 1.50 -6.17
C ARG A 87 22.69 2.78 -5.62
N ILE A 88 21.80 2.68 -4.65
CA ILE A 88 21.16 3.84 -4.01
C ILE A 88 22.14 4.39 -2.97
N THR A 89 22.65 5.60 -3.22
CA THR A 89 23.71 6.22 -2.40
C THR A 89 23.18 6.96 -1.18
N ALA A 90 21.91 7.34 -1.17
CA ALA A 90 21.29 8.08 -0.08
C ALA A 90 19.79 7.77 0.03
N PRO A 91 19.20 7.89 1.24
CA PRO A 91 17.75 7.83 1.41
C PRO A 91 17.06 8.99 0.69
N LEU A 92 15.89 8.70 0.11
CA LEU A 92 15.02 9.71 -0.48
C LEU A 92 14.62 10.77 0.56
N GLN A 93 14.78 12.06 0.22
CA GLN A 93 14.15 13.15 0.95
C GLN A 93 12.73 13.33 0.41
N LEU A 94 11.74 13.31 1.31
CA LEU A 94 10.34 13.48 0.90
C LEU A 94 10.08 14.93 0.51
N THR A 95 9.26 15.12 -0.52
CA THR A 95 8.69 16.44 -0.78
C THR A 95 7.73 16.82 0.35
N PRO A 96 7.50 18.12 0.59
CA PRO A 96 6.51 18.57 1.57
C PRO A 96 5.13 17.94 1.36
N GLU A 97 4.70 17.82 0.10
CA GLU A 97 3.39 17.28 -0.27
C GLU A 97 3.28 15.79 0.09
N ALA A 98 4.30 14.99 -0.22
CA ALA A 98 4.33 13.57 0.12
C ALA A 98 4.42 13.36 1.63
N ALA A 99 5.15 14.22 2.35
CA ALA A 99 5.24 14.19 3.81
C ALA A 99 3.86 14.46 4.43
N THR A 100 3.14 15.50 3.98
CA THR A 100 1.78 15.81 4.46
C THR A 100 0.81 14.64 4.25
N ILE A 101 0.87 13.95 3.10
CA ILE A 101 0.00 12.79 2.85
C ILE A 101 0.24 11.66 3.86
N LEU A 102 1.51 11.39 4.20
CA LEU A 102 1.87 10.36 5.18
C LEU A 102 1.49 10.77 6.61
N GLU A 103 1.63 12.05 6.95
CA GLU A 103 1.19 12.61 8.24
C GLU A 103 -0.33 12.53 8.41
N ASP A 104 -1.10 12.96 7.39
CA ASP A 104 -2.56 12.87 7.34
C ASP A 104 -3.02 11.43 7.62
N ARG A 105 -2.39 10.47 6.93
CA ARG A 105 -2.66 9.04 7.14
C ARG A 105 -2.40 8.60 8.57
N GLN A 106 -1.25 8.99 9.14
CA GLN A 106 -0.89 8.62 10.50
C GLN A 106 -1.90 9.19 11.51
N GLN A 107 -2.36 10.42 11.29
CA GLN A 107 -3.37 11.07 12.11
C GLN A 107 -4.74 10.38 11.98
N GLN A 108 -5.19 10.10 10.75
CA GLN A 108 -6.43 9.35 10.51
C GLN A 108 -6.43 7.99 11.21
N ARG A 109 -5.31 7.25 11.15
CA ARG A 109 -5.19 5.95 11.83
C ARG A 109 -5.28 6.07 13.35
N LYS A 110 -4.65 7.10 13.95
CA LYS A 110 -4.77 7.38 15.38
C LYS A 110 -6.21 7.70 15.78
N LEU A 111 -6.90 8.53 15.00
CA LEU A 111 -8.30 8.88 15.23
C LEU A 111 -9.21 7.65 15.16
N LEU A 112 -9.06 6.81 14.14
CA LEU A 112 -9.85 5.58 13.99
C LEU A 112 -9.61 4.60 15.16
N ALA A 113 -8.36 4.48 15.64
CA ALA A 113 -8.05 3.65 16.80
C ALA A 113 -8.71 4.17 18.09
N MET A 114 -8.69 5.48 18.31
CA MET A 114 -9.37 6.11 19.47
C MET A 114 -10.89 5.92 19.40
N GLN A 115 -11.49 6.12 18.22
CA GLN A 115 -12.92 5.90 18.00
C GLN A 115 -13.31 4.44 18.26
N GLY A 116 -12.54 3.49 17.73
CA GLY A 116 -12.75 2.06 17.98
C GLY A 116 -12.73 1.70 19.47
N ALA A 117 -11.91 2.38 20.27
CA ALA A 117 -11.82 2.17 21.71
C ALA A 117 -13.03 2.71 22.48
N SER A 118 -13.62 3.83 22.04
CA SER A 118 -14.76 4.48 22.73
C SER A 118 -16.13 3.87 22.41
N LEU A 119 -16.24 3.05 21.36
CA LEU A 119 -17.52 2.46 20.93
C LEU A 119 -17.96 1.32 21.87
N ASN A 120 -19.12 1.50 22.51
CA ASN A 120 -19.71 0.57 23.49
C ASN A 120 -21.15 0.12 23.17
N GLN A 121 -21.64 0.41 21.96
CA GLN A 121 -23.00 0.07 21.53
C GLN A 121 -23.22 -1.43 21.26
N PHE A 122 -24.49 -1.85 21.28
CA PHE A 122 -24.93 -3.17 20.84
C PHE A 122 -25.99 -3.04 19.73
N ALA A 123 -25.87 -3.71 18.57
CA ALA A 123 -24.79 -4.62 18.14
C ALA A 123 -23.43 -3.91 17.94
N LEU A 124 -22.34 -4.69 18.05
CA LEU A 124 -20.97 -4.18 18.02
C LEU A 124 -20.65 -3.46 16.69
N HIS A 125 -20.06 -2.28 16.79
CA HIS A 125 -19.56 -1.56 15.62
C HIS A 125 -18.32 -2.27 15.02
N PRO A 126 -18.15 -2.37 13.69
CA PRO A 126 -16.99 -3.03 13.07
C PRO A 126 -15.62 -2.54 13.58
N LEU A 127 -15.42 -1.24 13.75
CA LEU A 127 -14.20 -0.67 14.35
C LEU A 127 -13.88 -1.23 15.75
N ARG A 128 -14.90 -1.55 16.55
CA ARG A 128 -14.70 -2.16 17.87
C ARG A 128 -14.18 -3.59 17.75
N ILE A 129 -14.71 -4.34 16.78
CA ILE A 129 -14.27 -5.71 16.48
C ILE A 129 -12.83 -5.70 15.96
N VAL A 130 -12.51 -4.85 14.99
CA VAL A 130 -11.15 -4.70 14.46
C VAL A 130 -10.16 -4.34 15.57
N ARG A 131 -10.53 -3.42 16.47
CA ARG A 131 -9.69 -3.05 17.62
C ARG A 131 -9.43 -4.25 18.53
N ALA A 132 -10.47 -5.00 18.90
CA ALA A 132 -10.33 -6.18 19.74
C ALA A 132 -9.49 -7.28 19.07
N MET A 133 -9.64 -7.48 17.75
CA MET A 133 -8.81 -8.41 16.99
C MET A 133 -7.34 -7.99 16.99
N GLN A 134 -7.04 -6.70 16.83
CA GLN A 134 -5.67 -6.17 16.87
C GLN A 134 -4.98 -6.40 18.21
N ASP A 135 -5.73 -6.47 19.31
CA ASP A 135 -5.16 -6.75 20.64
C ASP A 135 -4.78 -8.24 20.82
N ILE A 136 -5.34 -9.15 20.00
CA ILE A 136 -5.09 -10.60 20.07
C ILE A 136 -4.05 -11.04 19.02
N ILE A 137 -4.00 -10.36 17.86
CA ILE A 137 -3.13 -10.73 16.74
C ILE A 137 -1.73 -10.15 16.94
N ASN A 138 -0.81 -10.97 17.44
CA ASN A 138 0.61 -10.64 17.59
C ASN A 138 1.44 -11.09 16.35
N SER A 139 2.77 -11.12 16.48
CA SER A 139 3.70 -11.54 15.40
C SER A 139 3.65 -13.04 15.07
N ASP A 140 3.14 -13.85 16.00
CA ASP A 140 3.22 -15.31 15.96
C ASP A 140 1.88 -15.94 15.55
N VAL A 141 0.86 -15.11 15.29
CA VAL A 141 -0.49 -15.52 14.88
C VAL A 141 -0.68 -15.30 13.39
N SER A 142 -1.10 -16.36 12.70
CA SER A 142 -1.58 -16.27 11.31
C SER A 142 -3.06 -15.89 11.27
N LEU A 143 -3.39 -14.84 10.51
CA LEU A 143 -4.76 -14.39 10.30
C LEU A 143 -5.21 -14.77 8.88
N THR A 144 -6.32 -15.48 8.78
CA THR A 144 -7.03 -15.74 7.52
C THR A 144 -8.34 -14.94 7.50
N VAL A 145 -8.64 -14.26 6.41
CA VAL A 145 -9.81 -13.40 6.27
C VAL A 145 -10.64 -13.86 5.08
N ASP A 146 -11.93 -14.07 5.30
CA ASP A 146 -12.90 -14.46 4.27
C ASP A 146 -13.49 -13.21 3.57
N MET A 147 -14.29 -13.41 2.52
CA MET A 147 -14.89 -12.34 1.73
C MET A 147 -16.22 -11.88 2.33
N GLY A 148 -16.40 -10.56 2.41
CA GLY A 148 -17.61 -9.92 2.90
C GLY A 148 -17.35 -8.50 3.38
N SER A 149 -18.37 -7.80 3.87
CA SER A 149 -18.21 -6.42 4.34
C SER A 149 -17.19 -6.28 5.46
N PHE A 150 -16.99 -7.32 6.29
CA PHE A 150 -15.97 -7.32 7.34
C PHE A 150 -14.54 -7.32 6.78
N HIS A 151 -14.30 -7.88 5.58
CA HIS A 151 -12.98 -7.89 4.95
C HIS A 151 -12.49 -6.46 4.64
N ILE A 152 -13.42 -5.55 4.36
CA ILE A 152 -13.13 -4.14 4.06
C ILE A 152 -12.59 -3.41 5.31
N TRP A 153 -12.99 -3.85 6.51
CA TRP A 153 -12.61 -3.24 7.77
C TRP A 153 -11.28 -3.78 8.35
N ILE A 154 -10.85 -4.97 7.92
CA ILE A 154 -9.66 -5.70 8.44
C ILE A 154 -8.42 -5.38 7.60
#